data_AF-A0A1Y3MZD2-F1
#
_entry.id   AF-A0A1Y3MZD2-F1
#
_cell.length_a   1.000
_cell.length_b   1.000
_cell.length_c   1.000
_cell.angle_alpha   90.00
_cell.angle_beta   90.00
_cell.angle_gamma   90.00
#
_symmetry.space_group_name_H-M   'P 1'
#
loop_
_entity.id
_entity.type
_entity.pdbx_description
1 polymer ?
#
loop_
_entity_poly.entity_id
_entity_poly.type
_entity_poly.pdbx_seq_one_letter_code
_entity_poly.pdbx_strand_id
1 'polypeptide(L)'
;MKLFYFTTALLIALFGLSQVNGYINCAKHVVVKHGDTCYDIYGYDERHNNDYYVRFKDLLLMNSSIDCDKLRTGQKICVKFSGNIETHIYKTPKAMSCKEIAKALGNTVQIVQNMNIDLDCSKKVKAGTSIQYRTEGYNINFAKSKEYPIYRKN
;
A
#
# COMPACT_ATOMS: atom_id res chain seq x y z
N MET A 1 -9.87 -47.59 -14.30
CA MET A 1 -9.29 -46.89 -13.12
C MET A 1 -8.37 -45.71 -13.45
N LYS A 2 -8.06 -45.39 -14.73
CA LYS A 2 -7.24 -44.20 -15.08
C LYS A 2 -8.04 -42.90 -15.32
N LEU A 3 -9.36 -43.00 -15.50
CA LEU A 3 -10.22 -41.87 -15.86
C LEU A 3 -10.62 -40.98 -14.65
N PHE A 4 -10.57 -41.52 -13.42
CA PHE A 4 -10.89 -40.78 -12.19
C PHE A 4 -9.73 -39.93 -11.64
N TYR A 5 -8.49 -40.22 -12.04
CA TYR A 5 -7.32 -39.42 -11.65
C TYR A 5 -7.20 -38.11 -12.46
N PHE A 6 -7.70 -38.11 -13.70
CA PHE A 6 -7.68 -36.91 -14.55
C PHE A 6 -8.72 -35.87 -14.13
N THR A 7 -9.90 -36.30 -13.65
CA THR A 7 -10.96 -35.38 -13.22
C THR A 7 -10.65 -34.74 -11.87
N THR A 8 -9.98 -35.47 -10.96
CA THR A 8 -9.56 -34.93 -9.66
C THR A 8 -8.39 -33.95 -9.78
N ALA A 9 -7.45 -34.17 -10.71
CA ALA A 9 -6.34 -33.24 -10.99
C ALA A 9 -6.82 -31.89 -11.58
N LEU A 10 -7.88 -31.90 -12.38
CA LEU A 10 -8.43 -30.68 -13.01
C LEU A 10 -9.14 -29.75 -12.01
N LEU A 11 -9.78 -30.32 -10.98
CA LEU A 11 -10.45 -29.55 -9.92
C LEU A 11 -9.45 -28.84 -9.00
N ILE A 12 -8.31 -29.47 -8.67
CA ILE A 12 -7.25 -28.85 -7.84
C ILE A 12 -6.59 -27.67 -8.58
N ALA A 13 -6.44 -27.76 -9.90
CA ALA A 13 -5.91 -26.66 -10.72
C ALA A 13 -6.85 -25.43 -10.78
N LEU A 14 -8.16 -25.63 -10.65
CA LEU A 14 -9.16 -24.54 -10.67
C LEU A 14 -9.32 -23.83 -9.32
N PHE A 15 -9.06 -24.50 -8.19
CA PHE A 15 -9.08 -23.87 -6.86
C PHE A 15 -7.75 -23.18 -6.48
N GLY A 16 -6.66 -23.43 -7.21
CA GLY A 16 -5.33 -22.87 -6.92
C GLY A 16 -5.11 -21.40 -7.30
N LEU A 17 -6.10 -20.71 -7.89
CA LEU A 17 -5.95 -19.34 -8.42
C LEU A 17 -6.85 -18.30 -7.74
N SER A 18 -7.55 -18.63 -6.65
CA SER A 18 -8.22 -17.61 -5.85
C SER A 18 -7.17 -16.82 -5.07
N GLN A 19 -6.55 -15.84 -5.73
CA GLN A 19 -5.86 -14.74 -5.08
C GLN A 19 -6.87 -14.11 -4.12
N VAL A 20 -6.72 -14.34 -2.82
CA VAL A 20 -7.48 -13.59 -1.82
C VAL A 20 -6.88 -12.19 -1.89
N ASN A 21 -7.49 -11.31 -2.70
CA ASN A 21 -7.11 -9.90 -2.70
C ASN A 21 -7.41 -9.40 -1.29
N GLY A 22 -6.37 -9.24 -0.47
CA GLY A 22 -6.52 -8.56 0.79
C GLY A 22 -6.66 -7.07 0.54
N TYR A 23 -7.61 -6.48 1.24
CA TYR A 23 -7.94 -5.07 1.09
C TYR A 23 -7.73 -4.38 2.44
N ILE A 24 -7.11 -3.19 2.41
CA ILE A 24 -7.24 -2.28 3.55
C ILE A 24 -8.60 -1.61 3.44
N ASN A 25 -9.43 -1.72 4.49
CA ASN A 25 -10.68 -0.99 4.56
C ASN A 25 -10.41 0.46 4.94
N CYS A 26 -10.83 1.38 4.08
CA CYS A 26 -10.73 2.79 4.35
C CYS A 26 -11.94 3.29 5.15
N ALA A 27 -11.72 4.02 6.23
CA ALA A 27 -12.75 4.70 7.01
C ALA A 27 -13.03 6.11 6.46
N LYS A 28 -11.98 6.84 6.10
CA LYS A 28 -12.05 8.22 5.60
C LYS A 28 -11.14 8.40 4.40
N HIS A 29 -11.62 9.03 3.35
CA HIS A 29 -10.83 9.32 2.16
C HIS A 29 -10.97 10.77 1.73
N VAL A 30 -10.03 11.22 0.92
CA VAL A 30 -10.10 12.46 0.16
C VAL A 30 -10.11 12.15 -1.33
N VAL A 31 -10.61 13.09 -2.14
CA VAL A 31 -10.58 13.02 -3.60
C VAL A 31 -9.66 14.11 -4.11
N VAL A 32 -8.61 13.71 -4.83
CA VAL A 32 -7.61 14.60 -5.42
C VAL A 32 -8.28 15.53 -6.43
N LYS A 33 -8.05 16.84 -6.30
CA LYS A 33 -8.40 17.88 -7.27
C LYS A 33 -7.15 18.32 -8.03
N HIS A 34 -7.33 19.15 -9.05
CA HIS A 34 -6.21 19.69 -9.82
C HIS A 34 -5.27 20.49 -8.91
N GLY A 35 -3.96 20.20 -9.02
CA GLY A 35 -2.92 20.86 -8.24
C GLY A 35 -2.69 20.29 -6.83
N ASP A 36 -3.53 19.36 -6.36
CA ASP A 36 -3.32 18.73 -5.05
C ASP A 36 -2.09 17.81 -5.06
N THR A 37 -1.33 17.86 -3.97
CA THR A 37 -0.15 17.04 -3.72
C THR A 37 -0.35 16.21 -2.45
N CYS A 38 0.53 15.22 -2.21
CA CYS A 38 0.53 14.53 -0.93
C CYS A 38 0.80 15.47 0.25
N TYR A 39 1.54 16.57 0.05
CA TYR A 39 1.81 17.59 1.07
C TYR A 39 0.55 18.31 1.53
N ASP A 40 -0.43 18.47 0.63
CA ASP A 40 -1.72 19.06 0.96
C ASP A 40 -2.60 18.12 1.79
N ILE A 41 -2.29 16.81 1.83
CA ILE A 41 -3.15 15.79 2.46
C ILE A 41 -2.69 15.45 3.88
N TYR A 42 -1.38 15.39 4.16
CA TYR A 42 -0.87 14.97 5.47
C TYR A 42 -0.71 16.14 6.47
N GLY A 43 -0.74 15.83 7.77
CA GLY A 43 -0.28 16.75 8.82
C GLY A 43 -1.34 17.70 9.41
N TYR A 44 -2.63 17.40 9.27
CA TYR A 44 -3.72 18.18 9.89
C TYR A 44 -3.97 17.74 11.33
N ASP A 45 -3.36 18.45 12.27
CA ASP A 45 -3.31 18.20 13.72
C ASP A 45 -4.63 17.72 14.36
N GLU A 46 -4.53 16.75 15.28
CA GLU A 46 -5.62 16.31 16.16
C GLU A 46 -6.19 17.44 17.03
N ARG A 47 -5.41 18.51 17.25
CA ARG A 47 -5.81 19.71 18.01
C ARG A 47 -6.62 20.72 17.19
N HIS A 48 -6.56 20.63 15.86
CA HIS A 48 -7.47 21.37 15.01
C HIS A 48 -8.70 20.51 14.81
N ASN A 49 -9.89 21.09 14.88
CA ASN A 49 -11.19 20.40 14.80
C ASN A 49 -11.48 19.86 13.37
N ASN A 50 -10.45 19.35 12.70
CA ASN A 50 -10.46 18.87 11.33
C ASN A 50 -10.99 17.45 11.30
N ASP A 51 -11.63 17.12 10.20
CA ASP A 51 -12.28 15.84 10.04
C ASP A 51 -11.31 14.65 10.01
N TYR A 52 -10.01 14.85 9.78
CA TYR A 52 -9.00 13.79 9.85
C TYR A 52 -7.59 14.34 10.13
N TYR A 53 -6.75 13.49 10.73
CA TYR A 53 -5.30 13.65 10.85
C TYR A 53 -4.62 12.41 10.27
N VAL A 54 -3.55 12.61 9.50
CA VAL A 54 -2.71 11.51 8.99
C VAL A 54 -1.26 11.97 8.90
N ARG A 55 -0.33 11.18 9.44
CA ARG A 55 1.12 11.42 9.28
C ARG A 55 1.53 10.98 7.87
N PHE A 56 2.55 11.62 7.29
CA PHE A 56 2.99 11.29 5.94
C PHE A 56 3.38 9.80 5.78
N LYS A 57 4.10 9.24 6.76
CA LYS A 57 4.44 7.80 6.78
C LYS A 57 3.19 6.90 6.77
N ASP A 58 2.17 7.25 7.54
CA ASP A 58 0.92 6.46 7.58
C ASP A 58 0.13 6.61 6.28
N LEU A 59 0.15 7.80 5.67
CA LEU A 59 -0.45 8.05 4.36
C LEU A 59 0.14 7.11 3.30
N LEU A 60 1.48 7.02 3.23
CA LEU A 60 2.16 6.13 2.28
C LEU A 60 1.98 4.65 2.64
N LEU A 61 1.93 4.30 3.93
CA LEU A 61 1.67 2.92 4.36
C LEU A 61 0.26 2.46 3.97
N MET A 62 -0.76 3.30 4.16
CA MET A 62 -2.13 3.02 3.74
C MET A 62 -2.28 2.97 2.23
N ASN A 63 -1.54 3.82 1.52
CA ASN A 63 -1.69 4.04 0.10
C ASN A 63 -0.42 3.64 -0.66
N SER A 64 0.20 2.50 -0.36
CA SER A 64 1.57 2.22 -0.83
C SER A 64 1.73 2.12 -2.36
N SER A 65 0.64 1.98 -3.10
CA SER A 65 0.64 1.99 -4.57
C SER A 65 0.63 3.39 -5.19
N ILE A 66 0.48 4.48 -4.41
CA ILE A 66 0.41 5.84 -4.95
C ILE A 66 1.80 6.37 -5.30
N ASP A 67 1.82 7.24 -6.30
CA ASP A 67 2.96 8.08 -6.63
C ASP A 67 2.59 9.53 -6.27
N CYS A 68 3.23 10.07 -5.24
CA CYS A 68 2.92 11.41 -4.73
C CYS A 68 3.26 12.53 -5.72
N ASP A 69 4.12 12.26 -6.71
CA ASP A 69 4.48 13.22 -7.75
C ASP A 69 3.51 13.15 -8.95
N LYS A 70 2.62 12.14 -8.98
CA LYS A 70 1.69 11.88 -10.09
C LYS A 70 0.27 11.59 -9.62
N LEU A 71 -0.20 12.36 -8.64
CA LEU A 71 -1.60 12.29 -8.22
C LEU A 71 -2.53 12.65 -9.37
N ARG A 72 -3.61 11.88 -9.54
CA ARG A 72 -4.59 12.09 -10.62
C ARG A 72 -5.85 12.73 -10.07
N THR A 73 -6.40 13.72 -10.77
CA THR A 73 -7.72 14.27 -10.43
C THR A 73 -8.76 13.15 -10.38
N GLY A 74 -9.59 13.14 -9.33
CA GLY A 74 -10.57 12.09 -9.06
C GLY A 74 -10.03 10.86 -8.32
N GLN A 75 -8.70 10.77 -8.11
CA GLN A 75 -8.11 9.68 -7.34
C GLN A 75 -8.54 9.76 -5.87
N LYS A 76 -8.97 8.62 -5.32
CA LYS A 76 -9.26 8.50 -3.89
C LYS A 76 -8.00 8.15 -3.11
N ILE A 77 -7.75 8.86 -2.03
CA ILE A 77 -6.62 8.63 -1.12
C ILE A 77 -7.17 8.38 0.27
N CYS A 78 -6.78 7.26 0.87
CA CYS A 78 -7.22 6.91 2.21
C CYS A 78 -6.45 7.71 3.26
N VAL A 79 -7.18 8.38 4.15
CA VAL A 79 -6.61 9.21 5.23
C VAL A 79 -6.93 8.66 6.63
N LYS A 80 -7.76 7.62 6.72
CA LYS A 80 -7.98 6.84 7.94
C LYS A 80 -8.42 5.42 7.57
N PHE A 81 -7.78 4.40 8.12
CA PHE A 81 -8.19 3.00 7.95
C PHE A 81 -9.20 2.56 9.02
N SER A 82 -9.92 1.47 8.73
CA SER A 82 -10.71 0.68 9.67
C SER A 82 -10.02 -0.65 9.90
N GLY A 83 -9.51 -0.94 11.09
CA GLY A 83 -8.84 -2.20 11.43
C GLY A 83 -7.37 -2.04 11.76
N ASN A 84 -6.51 -3.01 11.45
CA ASN A 84 -5.06 -2.90 11.57
C ASN A 84 -4.43 -3.22 10.21
N ILE A 85 -3.34 -2.53 9.86
CA ILE A 85 -2.55 -2.87 8.67
C ILE A 85 -1.53 -3.91 9.09
N GLU A 86 -1.77 -5.17 8.72
CA GLU A 86 -0.77 -6.22 8.94
C GLU A 86 0.40 -6.05 7.98
N THR A 87 1.61 -6.12 8.54
CA THR A 87 2.85 -6.05 7.77
C THR A 87 3.84 -7.10 8.23
N HIS A 88 4.65 -7.57 7.31
CA HIS A 88 5.69 -8.56 7.55
C HIS A 88 7.08 -7.96 7.31
N ILE A 89 8.09 -8.66 7.80
CA ILE A 89 9.49 -8.26 7.67
C ILE A 89 10.22 -9.23 6.75
N TYR A 90 10.84 -8.68 5.70
CA TYR A 90 11.82 -9.36 4.87
C TYR A 90 13.21 -8.88 5.27
N LYS A 91 14.08 -9.79 5.72
CA LYS A 91 15.48 -9.47 5.97
C LYS A 91 16.28 -9.72 4.69
N THR A 92 16.93 -8.68 4.17
CA THR A 92 17.74 -8.79 2.95
C THR A 92 18.90 -9.77 3.17
N PRO A 93 19.03 -10.86 2.40
CA PRO A 93 20.07 -11.88 2.63
C PRO A 93 21.47 -11.40 2.22
N LYS A 94 21.54 -10.39 1.36
CA LYS A 94 22.78 -9.77 0.87
C LYS A 94 22.50 -8.32 0.52
N ALA A 95 23.53 -7.58 0.12
CA ALA A 95 23.32 -6.24 -0.42
C ALA A 95 22.49 -6.29 -1.71
N MET A 96 21.38 -5.55 -1.76
CA MET A 96 20.39 -5.60 -2.84
C MET A 96 19.92 -4.20 -3.22
N SER A 97 19.64 -3.98 -4.50
CA SER A 97 18.90 -2.80 -4.96
C SER A 97 17.41 -2.91 -4.61
N CYS A 98 16.70 -1.78 -4.53
CA CYS A 98 15.24 -1.80 -4.35
C CYS A 98 14.52 -2.56 -5.48
N LYS A 99 15.07 -2.59 -6.71
CA LYS A 99 14.51 -3.38 -7.81
C LYS A 99 14.56 -4.89 -7.54
N GLU A 100 15.68 -5.38 -6.99
CA GLU A 100 15.81 -6.79 -6.61
C GLU A 100 14.91 -7.14 -5.43
N ILE A 101 14.80 -6.25 -4.44
CA ILE A 101 13.88 -6.41 -3.29
C ILE A 101 12.44 -6.45 -3.77
N ALA A 102 12.02 -5.49 -4.61
CA ALA A 102 10.69 -5.44 -5.19
C ALA A 102 10.36 -6.73 -5.95
N LYS A 103 11.29 -7.22 -6.80
CA LYS A 103 11.13 -8.50 -7.48
C LYS A 103 10.99 -9.67 -6.51
N ALA A 104 11.80 -9.74 -5.46
CA ALA A 104 11.75 -10.81 -4.46
C ALA A 104 10.42 -10.81 -3.68
N LEU A 105 9.83 -9.64 -3.48
CA LEU A 105 8.56 -9.44 -2.78
C LEU A 105 7.34 -9.45 -3.70
N GLY A 106 7.49 -9.69 -5.01
CA GLY A 106 6.38 -9.62 -5.97
C GLY A 106 5.73 -8.22 -6.07
N ASN A 107 6.52 -7.17 -5.88
CA ASN A 107 6.08 -5.79 -5.73
C ASN A 107 6.79 -4.83 -6.69
N THR A 108 6.40 -3.55 -6.65
CA THR A 108 7.09 -2.47 -7.36
C THR A 108 8.08 -1.76 -6.45
N VAL A 109 9.05 -1.05 -7.04
CA VAL A 109 9.99 -0.21 -6.28
C VAL A 109 9.23 0.87 -5.50
N GLN A 110 8.20 1.48 -6.11
CA GLN A 110 7.35 2.48 -5.46
C GLN A 110 6.72 1.93 -4.18
N ILE A 111 6.14 0.72 -4.23
CA ILE A 111 5.53 0.08 -3.06
C ILE A 111 6.57 -0.17 -1.97
N VAL A 112 7.74 -0.72 -2.33
CA VAL A 112 8.83 -0.95 -1.38
C VAL A 112 9.24 0.36 -0.69
N GLN A 113 9.40 1.44 -1.45
CA GLN A 113 9.80 2.73 -0.93
C GLN A 113 8.72 3.39 -0.07
N ASN A 114 7.46 3.38 -0.50
CA ASN A 114 6.33 3.95 0.25
C ASN A 114 6.12 3.23 1.61
N MET A 115 6.35 1.92 1.66
CA MET A 115 6.28 1.15 2.90
C MET A 115 7.49 1.36 3.82
N ASN A 116 8.62 1.78 3.25
CA ASN A 116 9.89 1.93 3.95
C ASN A 116 10.44 3.32 3.66
N ILE A 117 9.74 4.37 4.13
CA ILE A 117 10.02 5.77 3.75
C ILE A 117 11.47 6.21 4.00
N ASP A 118 12.13 5.62 5.01
CA ASP A 118 13.52 5.91 5.36
C ASP A 118 14.54 5.15 4.48
N LEU A 119 14.07 4.33 3.54
CA LEU A 119 14.89 3.54 2.63
C LEU A 119 15.35 4.36 1.42
N ASP A 120 16.65 4.60 1.32
CA ASP A 120 17.26 5.24 0.16
C ASP A 120 17.43 4.27 -1.01
N CYS A 121 16.47 4.26 -1.92
CA CYS A 121 16.50 3.41 -3.12
C CYS A 121 17.50 3.86 -4.20
N SER A 122 18.22 4.98 -4.02
CA SER A 122 19.34 5.36 -4.90
C SER A 122 20.59 4.52 -4.66
N LYS A 123 20.65 3.78 -3.55
CA LYS A 123 21.78 2.96 -3.12
C LYS A 123 21.38 1.49 -2.97
N LYS A 124 22.38 0.62 -2.86
CA LYS A 124 22.15 -0.76 -2.42
C LYS A 124 21.83 -0.78 -0.93
N VAL A 125 20.74 -1.44 -0.58
CA VAL A 125 20.35 -1.78 0.79
C VAL A 125 21.33 -2.83 1.31
N LYS A 126 21.82 -2.65 2.54
CA LYS A 126 22.81 -3.56 3.16
C LYS A 126 22.18 -4.90 3.50
N ALA A 127 22.99 -5.96 3.58
CA ALA A 127 22.55 -7.25 4.10
C ALA A 127 22.02 -7.12 5.55
N GLY A 128 21.03 -7.93 5.89
CA GLY A 128 20.37 -7.91 7.20
C GLY A 128 19.35 -6.79 7.43
N THR A 129 19.20 -5.82 6.51
CA THR A 129 18.18 -4.76 6.65
C THR A 129 16.78 -5.35 6.65
N SER A 130 15.95 -4.90 7.61
CA SER A 130 14.53 -5.23 7.71
C SER A 130 13.73 -4.38 6.74
N ILE A 131 13.04 -5.02 5.81
CA ILE A 131 12.13 -4.39 4.83
C ILE A 131 10.71 -4.77 5.19
N GLN A 132 9.87 -3.78 5.42
CA GLN A 132 8.45 -3.93 5.67
C GLN A 132 7.71 -4.19 4.35
N TYR A 133 6.81 -5.17 4.34
CA TYR A 133 5.96 -5.49 3.18
C TYR A 133 4.60 -6.05 3.60
N ARG A 134 3.68 -6.23 2.65
CA ARG A 134 2.35 -6.83 2.86
C ARG A 134 2.19 -8.04 1.94
N THR A 135 1.57 -9.11 2.46
CA THR A 135 1.24 -10.34 1.73
C THR A 135 -0.16 -10.26 1.12
N GLU A 136 -1.06 -9.58 1.80
CA GLU A 136 -2.46 -9.35 1.43
C GLU A 136 -2.65 -8.44 0.19
N GLY A 137 -1.59 -7.90 -0.40
CA GLY A 137 -1.68 -6.96 -1.52
C GLY A 137 -1.97 -5.51 -1.08
N TYR A 138 -2.18 -4.62 -2.05
CA TYR A 138 -2.12 -3.16 -1.85
C TYR A 138 -3.39 -2.42 -2.26
N ASN A 139 -4.48 -3.16 -2.43
CA ASN A 139 -5.76 -2.61 -2.82
C ASN A 139 -6.44 -1.96 -1.60
N ILE A 140 -7.11 -0.84 -1.84
CA ILE A 140 -7.87 -0.13 -0.81
C ILE A 140 -9.35 -0.30 -1.11
N ASN A 141 -10.11 -0.72 -0.12
CA ASN A 141 -11.55 -0.77 -0.18
C ASN A 141 -12.15 0.54 0.34
N PHE A 142 -12.80 1.29 -0.55
CA PHE A 142 -13.47 2.56 -0.24
C PHE A 142 -14.99 2.42 -0.02
N ALA A 143 -15.57 1.21 -0.11
CA ALA A 143 -17.03 1.02 -0.16
C ALA A 143 -17.76 1.58 1.07
N LYS A 144 -17.14 1.56 2.24
CA LYS A 144 -17.69 2.10 3.51
C LYS A 144 -17.00 3.38 3.97
N SER A 145 -16.17 3.98 3.12
CA SER A 145 -15.38 5.16 3.48
C SER A 145 -16.20 6.43 3.30
N LYS A 146 -16.03 7.39 4.22
CA LYS A 146 -16.60 8.73 4.11
C LYS A 146 -15.61 9.69 3.45
N GLU A 147 -16.07 10.48 2.50
CA GLU A 147 -15.27 11.53 1.84
C GLU A 147 -15.12 12.76 2.75
N TYR A 148 -13.94 13.37 2.72
CA TYR A 148 -13.60 14.60 3.42
C TYR A 148 -12.80 15.56 2.51
N PRO A 149 -12.86 16.88 2.74
CA PRO A 149 -12.12 17.85 1.96
C PRO A 149 -10.62 17.83 2.31
N ILE A 150 -9.77 18.21 1.36
CA ILE A 150 -8.34 18.47 1.59
C ILE A 150 -8.18 19.90 2.15
N TYR A 151 -7.51 20.05 3.29
CA TYR A 151 -7.44 21.31 4.05
C TYR A 151 -6.15 22.11 3.81
N ARG A 152 -5.88 22.64 2.62
CA ARG A 152 -4.56 23.25 2.30
C ARG A 152 -4.00 24.19 3.39
N LYS A 153 -2.72 24.03 3.72
CA LYS A 153 -1.97 24.98 4.55
C LYS A 153 -1.81 26.29 3.77
N ASN A 154 -2.41 27.37 4.26
CA ASN A 154 -2.13 28.72 3.78
C ASN A 154 -0.71 29.16 4.15
#